data_AF-A0A9P8C2W0-F1
#
_entry.id   AF-A0A9P8C2W0-F1
#
_cell.length_a   1.000
_cell.length_b   1.000
_cell.length_c   1.000
_cell.angle_alpha   90.00
_cell.angle_beta   90.00
_cell.angle_gamma   90.00
#
_symmetry.space_group_name_H-M   'P 1'
#
loop_
_entity.id
_entity.type
_entity.pdbx_description
1 polymer ?
#
loop_
_entity_poly.entity_id
_entity_poly.type
_entity_poly.pdbx_seq_one_letter_code
_entity_poly.pdbx_strand_id
1 'polypeptide(L)'
;MTTKSRPTVEHYRQGYPRLAAFLSLDPNFTIFRRFDTLHLRVLLEQQDRLCELQQQLEDCDDAETVQLNLSSRRQDDNRTRRNVLQQVAAELKDYDKGVLRFHRMISLPRARKRHRRSVHNWVDGNKPVVRSESASPMAAPIAKDYIALHAEDSDRAGFERFLDRVVQSCPRLASYAKTSDRNVFILRRNLYGRVIKCLVALSIPIGIIFPMLLLSWFEKSGSRSAISAIFVLMASFAICFMTKVTKYNLLLAVVG
;
A
#
# COMPACT_ATOMS: atom_id res chain seq x y z
N MET A 1 24.32 -24.12 -1.26
CA MET A 1 22.94 -23.96 -0.73
C MET A 1 21.98 -23.83 -1.89
N THR A 2 21.25 -24.92 -2.21
CA THR A 2 20.28 -24.96 -3.32
C THR A 2 19.05 -24.14 -2.94
N THR A 3 18.80 -23.04 -3.64
CA THR A 3 17.56 -22.27 -3.55
C THR A 3 16.41 -23.12 -4.09
N LYS A 4 15.71 -23.87 -3.21
CA LYS A 4 14.44 -24.51 -3.57
C LYS A 4 13.52 -23.43 -4.16
N SER A 5 13.21 -23.52 -5.44
CA SER A 5 12.22 -22.66 -6.08
C SER A 5 10.90 -22.81 -5.31
N ARG A 6 10.27 -21.70 -4.94
CA ARG A 6 8.95 -21.75 -4.30
C ARG A 6 8.00 -22.49 -5.25
N PRO A 7 7.17 -23.43 -4.74
CA PRO A 7 6.22 -24.15 -5.58
C PRO A 7 5.28 -23.18 -6.29
N THR A 8 4.80 -23.58 -7.47
CA THR A 8 3.81 -22.82 -8.23
C THR A 8 2.47 -22.79 -7.48
N VAL A 9 1.61 -21.81 -7.77
CA VAL A 9 0.31 -21.65 -7.09
C VAL A 9 -0.56 -22.91 -7.23
N GLU A 10 -0.46 -23.58 -8.37
CA GLU A 10 -1.24 -24.76 -8.74
C GLU A 10 -0.88 -26.00 -7.92
N HIS A 11 0.31 -26.02 -7.29
CA HIS A 11 0.71 -27.09 -6.37
C HIS A 11 -0.21 -27.17 -5.14
N TYR A 12 -0.81 -26.05 -4.73
CA TYR A 12 -1.71 -26.00 -3.59
C TYR A 12 -3.12 -26.48 -3.97
N ARG A 13 -3.77 -27.18 -3.03
CA ARG A 13 -5.16 -27.65 -3.18
C ARG A 13 -6.11 -26.48 -3.42
N GLN A 14 -7.07 -26.66 -4.33
CA GLN A 14 -8.13 -25.68 -4.59
C GLN A 14 -8.87 -25.32 -3.30
N GLY A 15 -9.24 -24.05 -3.13
CA GLY A 15 -9.73 -23.52 -1.87
C GLY A 15 -8.92 -22.32 -1.38
N TYR A 16 -9.09 -22.03 -0.08
CA TYR A 16 -8.23 -21.12 0.68
C TYR A 16 -6.72 -21.40 0.56
N PRO A 17 -6.22 -22.66 0.49
CA PRO A 17 -4.78 -22.90 0.34
C PRO A 17 -4.21 -22.28 -0.94
N ARG A 18 -4.89 -22.49 -2.07
CA ARG A 18 -4.50 -21.91 -3.37
C ARG A 18 -4.68 -20.40 -3.40
N LEU A 19 -5.76 -19.87 -2.82
CA LEU A 19 -5.97 -18.42 -2.70
C LEU A 19 -4.86 -17.76 -1.87
N ALA A 20 -4.48 -18.34 -0.73
CA ALA A 20 -3.40 -17.83 0.11
C ALA A 20 -2.05 -17.89 -0.61
N ALA A 21 -1.77 -18.97 -1.35
CA ALA A 21 -0.59 -19.09 -2.21
C ALA A 21 -0.56 -18.01 -3.30
N PHE A 22 -1.71 -17.67 -3.87
CA PHE A 22 -1.84 -16.60 -4.85
C PHE A 22 -1.66 -15.19 -4.24
N LEU A 23 -2.30 -14.89 -3.11
CA LEU A 23 -2.16 -13.58 -2.45
C LEU A 23 -0.74 -13.34 -1.93
N SER A 24 -0.01 -14.41 -1.58
CA SER A 24 1.41 -14.35 -1.17
C SER A 24 2.41 -14.35 -2.34
N LEU A 25 1.91 -14.41 -3.58
CA LEU A 25 2.74 -14.51 -4.77
C LEU A 25 3.54 -13.23 -5.03
N ASP A 26 2.90 -12.08 -4.85
CA ASP A 26 3.45 -10.74 -4.98
C ASP A 26 2.98 -9.88 -3.79
N PRO A 27 3.85 -9.06 -3.17
CA PRO A 27 3.45 -8.14 -2.10
C PRO A 27 2.28 -7.23 -2.50
N ASN A 28 2.15 -6.87 -3.77
CA ASN A 28 1.06 -6.06 -4.29
C ASN A 28 -0.30 -6.77 -4.30
N PHE A 29 -0.31 -8.11 -4.21
CA PHE A 29 -1.52 -8.93 -4.16
C PHE A 29 -1.97 -9.24 -2.73
N THR A 30 -1.18 -8.86 -1.71
CA THR A 30 -1.59 -8.94 -0.30
C THR A 30 -2.60 -7.85 0.05
N ILE A 31 -3.81 -8.01 -0.49
CA ILE A 31 -4.89 -7.03 -0.42
C ILE A 31 -5.96 -7.54 0.54
N PHE A 32 -6.31 -6.70 1.51
CA PHE A 32 -7.36 -6.98 2.48
C PHE A 32 -8.34 -5.83 2.57
N ARG A 33 -9.59 -6.12 2.95
CA ARG A 33 -10.57 -5.08 3.27
C ARG A 33 -10.25 -4.54 4.67
N ARG A 34 -10.24 -3.21 4.81
CA ARG A 34 -9.95 -2.53 6.08
C ARG A 34 -11.15 -2.48 7.04
N PHE A 35 -12.38 -2.53 6.51
CA PHE A 35 -13.63 -2.52 7.30
C PHE A 35 -13.84 -1.26 8.17
N ASP A 36 -13.58 -0.08 7.60
CA ASP A 36 -13.60 1.21 8.28
C ASP A 36 -14.86 1.45 9.10
N THR A 37 -16.03 1.27 8.49
CA THR A 37 -17.32 1.49 9.16
C THR A 37 -17.54 0.51 10.32
N LEU A 38 -17.08 -0.74 10.21
CA LEU A 38 -17.23 -1.70 11.31
C LEU A 38 -16.29 -1.37 12.46
N HIS A 39 -15.03 -1.01 12.17
CA HIS A 39 -14.11 -0.56 13.20
C HIS A 39 -14.65 0.67 13.94
N LEU A 40 -15.13 1.67 13.19
CA LEU A 40 -15.68 2.89 13.80
C LEU A 40 -16.92 2.61 14.63
N ARG A 41 -17.83 1.74 14.18
CA ARG A 41 -19.01 1.36 14.98
C ARG A 41 -18.62 0.71 16.31
N VAL A 42 -17.66 -0.20 16.30
CA VAL A 42 -17.16 -0.82 17.54
C VAL A 42 -16.52 0.24 18.45
N LEU A 43 -15.70 1.14 17.91
CA LEU A 43 -15.07 2.20 18.71
C LEU A 43 -16.10 3.17 19.32
N LEU A 44 -17.14 3.53 18.56
CA LEU A 44 -18.21 4.41 19.03
C LEU A 44 -19.02 3.75 20.16
N GLU A 45 -19.33 2.45 20.04
CA GLU A 45 -19.98 1.68 21.11
C GLU A 45 -19.16 1.70 22.40
N GLN A 46 -17.85 1.46 22.29
CA GLN A 46 -16.94 1.48 23.45
C GLN A 46 -16.81 2.88 24.06
N GLN A 47 -16.83 3.91 23.23
CA GLN A 47 -16.79 5.31 23.68
C GLN A 47 -18.05 5.66 24.49
N ASP A 48 -19.23 5.27 24.01
CA ASP A 48 -20.49 5.51 24.71
C ASP A 48 -20.54 4.76 26.05
N ARG A 49 -20.09 3.50 26.06
CA ARG A 49 -19.97 2.72 27.29
C ARG A 49 -19.01 3.34 28.32
N LEU A 50 -17.92 3.96 27.85
CA LEU A 50 -17.03 4.72 28.73
C LEU A 50 -17.72 5.96 29.29
N CYS A 51 -18.56 6.64 28.51
CA CYS A 51 -19.39 7.76 29.00
C CYS A 51 -20.37 7.29 30.10
N GLU A 52 -21.05 6.16 29.92
CA GLU A 52 -21.93 5.59 30.96
C GLU A 52 -21.16 5.27 32.25
N LEU A 53 -20.00 4.64 32.14
CA LEU A 53 -19.16 4.32 33.29
C LEU A 53 -18.58 5.56 33.97
N GLN A 54 -18.26 6.60 33.19
CA GLN A 54 -17.82 7.88 33.72
C GLN A 54 -18.94 8.54 34.52
N GLN A 55 -20.17 8.58 33.98
CA GLN A 55 -21.31 9.13 34.71
C GLN A 55 -21.56 8.37 36.02
N GLN A 56 -21.53 7.03 36.00
CA GLN A 56 -21.67 6.23 37.22
C GLN A 56 -20.57 6.52 38.26
N LEU A 57 -19.36 6.85 37.80
CA LEU A 57 -18.26 7.22 38.68
C LEU A 57 -18.49 8.60 39.31
N GLU A 58 -18.90 9.57 38.49
CA GLU A 58 -19.30 10.92 38.94
C GLU A 58 -20.44 10.84 39.96
N ASP A 59 -21.48 10.04 39.70
CA ASP A 59 -22.58 9.82 40.63
C ASP A 59 -22.10 9.19 41.97
N CYS A 60 -21.12 8.29 41.93
CA CYS A 60 -20.52 7.72 43.14
C CYS A 60 -19.71 8.74 43.94
N ASP A 61 -19.01 9.64 43.25
CA ASP A 61 -18.20 10.69 43.87
C ASP A 61 -19.10 11.79 44.45
N ASP A 62 -20.17 12.18 43.77
CA ASP A 62 -21.16 13.16 44.22
C ASP A 62 -21.97 12.66 45.44
N ALA A 63 -22.23 11.35 45.50
CA ALA A 63 -22.91 10.73 46.64
C ALA A 63 -22.00 10.51 47.87
N GLU A 64 -20.67 10.66 47.72
CA GLU A 64 -19.73 10.43 48.81
C GLU A 64 -19.72 11.61 49.79
N THR A 65 -20.02 11.32 51.05
CA THR A 65 -20.07 12.34 52.11
C THR A 65 -18.77 12.44 52.90
N VAL A 66 -17.94 11.39 52.84
CA VAL A 66 -16.68 11.29 53.59
C VAL A 66 -15.50 11.70 52.71
N GLN A 67 -14.99 12.91 52.91
CA GLN A 67 -13.86 13.45 52.12
C GLN A 67 -12.61 12.54 52.12
N LEU A 68 -12.35 11.82 53.21
CA LEU A 68 -11.23 10.89 53.29
C LEU A 68 -11.34 9.73 52.28
N ASN A 69 -12.55 9.26 51.98
CA ASN A 69 -12.76 8.21 50.97
C ASN A 69 -12.39 8.73 49.58
N LEU A 70 -12.74 9.98 49.26
CA LEU A 70 -12.34 10.63 47.99
C LEU A 70 -10.83 10.90 47.92
N SER A 71 -10.19 11.15 49.07
CA SER A 71 -8.79 11.57 49.15
C SER A 71 -7.79 10.40 49.22
N SER A 72 -8.25 9.17 49.48
CA SER A 72 -7.35 8.03 49.72
C SER A 72 -7.95 6.72 49.23
N ARG A 73 -7.44 6.21 48.11
CA ARG A 73 -7.82 4.88 47.57
C ARG A 73 -7.62 3.73 48.55
N ARG A 74 -6.70 3.87 49.52
CA ARG A 74 -6.43 2.85 50.55
C ARG A 74 -7.51 2.83 51.63
N GLN A 75 -8.11 3.98 51.90
CA GLN A 75 -9.15 4.17 52.92
C GLN A 75 -10.56 4.23 52.31
N ASP A 76 -10.66 4.35 50.98
CA ASP A 76 -11.91 4.29 50.24
C ASP A 76 -12.60 2.94 50.46
N ASP A 77 -13.71 2.97 51.21
CA ASP A 77 -14.53 1.79 51.46
C ASP A 77 -15.63 1.56 50.41
N ASN A 78 -15.85 2.51 49.48
CA ASN A 78 -16.87 2.42 48.45
C ASN A 78 -16.57 1.28 47.45
N ARG A 79 -17.25 0.14 47.63
CA ARG A 79 -17.08 -1.04 46.77
C ARG A 79 -17.63 -0.83 45.37
N THR A 80 -18.70 -0.05 45.24
CA THR A 80 -19.34 0.27 43.96
C THR A 80 -18.37 1.07 43.10
N ARG A 81 -17.82 2.17 43.63
CA ARG A 81 -16.81 2.98 42.97
C ARG A 81 -15.59 2.17 42.55
N ARG A 82 -15.09 1.29 43.43
CA ARG A 82 -13.98 0.38 43.10
C ARG A 82 -14.32 -0.58 41.96
N ASN A 83 -15.55 -1.08 41.89
CA ASN A 83 -16.00 -1.95 40.79
C ASN A 83 -16.10 -1.16 39.47
N VAL A 84 -16.74 0.02 39.48
CA VAL A 84 -16.84 0.90 38.31
C VAL A 84 -15.44 1.25 37.79
N LEU A 85 -14.49 1.62 38.66
CA LEU A 85 -13.09 1.88 38.28
C LEU A 85 -12.39 0.68 37.64
N GLN A 86 -12.69 -0.56 38.08
CA GLN A 86 -12.17 -1.76 37.44
C GLN A 86 -12.75 -1.96 36.04
N GLN A 87 -14.04 -1.70 35.86
CA GLN A 87 -14.70 -1.76 34.55
C GLN A 87 -14.15 -0.69 33.61
N VAL A 88 -13.99 0.55 34.09
CA VAL A 88 -13.36 1.66 33.35
C VAL A 88 -11.96 1.26 32.90
N ALA A 89 -11.13 0.71 33.80
CA ALA A 89 -9.77 0.29 33.45
C ALA A 89 -9.75 -0.81 32.38
N ALA A 90 -10.71 -1.75 32.41
CA ALA A 90 -10.83 -2.79 31.40
C ALA A 90 -11.28 -2.23 30.04
N GLU A 91 -12.32 -1.39 30.03
CA GLU A 91 -12.89 -0.83 28.81
C GLU A 91 -11.93 0.17 28.15
N LEU A 92 -11.27 1.05 28.93
CA LEU A 92 -10.23 1.96 28.43
C LEU A 92 -9.10 1.20 27.73
N LYS A 93 -8.62 0.11 28.35
CA LYS A 93 -7.55 -0.71 27.77
C LYS A 93 -7.93 -1.27 26.40
N ASP A 94 -9.17 -1.68 26.23
CA ASP A 94 -9.63 -2.27 24.96
C ASP A 94 -9.98 -1.20 23.93
N TYR A 95 -10.56 -0.07 24.35
CA TYR A 95 -10.75 1.12 23.54
C TYR A 95 -9.42 1.66 22.98
N ASP A 96 -8.42 1.89 23.84
CA ASP A 96 -7.10 2.40 23.44
C ASP A 96 -6.40 1.48 22.43
N LYS A 97 -6.43 0.16 22.68
CA LYS A 97 -5.92 -0.82 21.71
C LYS A 97 -6.69 -0.75 20.40
N GLY A 98 -8.02 -0.61 20.46
CA GLY A 98 -8.89 -0.48 19.30
C GLY A 98 -8.49 0.72 18.44
N VAL A 99 -8.40 1.91 19.05
CA VAL A 99 -8.01 3.17 18.40
C VAL A 99 -6.62 3.03 17.78
N LEU A 100 -5.63 2.55 18.52
CA LEU A 100 -4.26 2.40 18.02
C LEU A 100 -4.15 1.38 16.88
N ARG A 101 -4.88 0.26 16.95
CA ARG A 101 -4.94 -0.74 15.87
C ARG A 101 -5.61 -0.16 14.64
N PHE A 102 -6.73 0.56 14.80
CA PHE A 102 -7.43 1.18 13.69
C PHE A 102 -6.58 2.28 13.02
N HIS A 103 -5.86 3.07 13.81
CA HIS A 103 -4.88 4.04 13.29
C HIS A 103 -3.80 3.35 12.44
N ARG A 104 -3.24 2.23 12.91
CA ARG A 104 -2.27 1.46 12.09
C ARG A 104 -2.93 0.96 10.81
N MET A 105 -4.17 0.48 10.86
CA MET A 105 -4.90 0.05 9.66
C MET A 105 -5.19 1.21 8.69
N ILE A 106 -5.49 2.41 9.19
CA ILE A 106 -5.77 3.57 8.33
C ILE A 106 -4.50 4.11 7.66
N SER A 107 -3.35 3.99 8.33
CA SER A 107 -2.03 4.35 7.78
C SER A 107 -1.54 3.42 6.67
N LEU A 108 -2.15 2.24 6.52
CA LEU A 108 -1.79 1.32 5.44
C LEU A 108 -2.17 1.91 4.08
N PRO A 109 -1.31 1.73 3.07
CA PRO A 109 -1.52 2.28 1.74
C PRO A 109 -2.75 1.65 1.09
N ARG A 110 -3.49 2.48 0.36
CA ARG A 110 -4.63 2.01 -0.42
C ARG A 110 -4.17 1.08 -1.55
N ALA A 111 -4.86 -0.05 -1.71
CA ALA A 111 -4.56 -0.99 -2.78
C ALA A 111 -4.83 -0.35 -4.16
N ARG A 112 -3.83 -0.41 -5.05
CA ARG A 112 -3.92 0.16 -6.40
C ARG A 112 -5.01 -0.57 -7.20
N LYS A 113 -5.79 0.19 -8.00
CA LYS A 113 -6.90 -0.36 -8.81
C LYS A 113 -6.47 -1.52 -9.72
N ARG A 114 -5.26 -1.44 -10.28
CA ARG A 114 -4.71 -2.49 -11.16
C ARG A 114 -4.53 -3.83 -10.43
N HIS A 115 -3.91 -3.79 -9.25
CA HIS A 115 -3.58 -4.98 -8.47
C HIS A 115 -4.86 -5.64 -7.97
N ARG A 116 -5.81 -4.81 -7.52
CA ARG A 116 -7.17 -5.26 -7.18
C ARG A 116 -7.86 -5.95 -8.36
N ARG A 117 -7.75 -5.41 -9.57
CA ARG A 117 -8.33 -6.02 -10.77
C ARG A 117 -7.66 -7.35 -11.11
N SER A 118 -6.33 -7.45 -11.01
CA SER A 118 -5.62 -8.70 -11.23
C SER A 118 -6.04 -9.79 -10.23
N VAL A 119 -6.16 -9.44 -8.96
CA VAL A 119 -6.65 -10.36 -7.92
C VAL A 119 -8.10 -10.77 -8.20
N HIS A 120 -8.96 -9.80 -8.53
CA HIS A 120 -10.36 -10.06 -8.86
C HIS A 120 -10.52 -11.00 -10.06
N ASN A 121 -9.80 -10.74 -11.16
CA ASN A 121 -9.83 -11.58 -12.36
C ASN A 121 -9.39 -13.02 -12.06
N TRP A 122 -8.36 -13.19 -11.23
CA TRP A 122 -7.90 -14.51 -10.82
C TRP A 122 -8.94 -15.24 -9.97
N VAL A 123 -9.52 -14.56 -8.97
CA VAL A 123 -10.55 -15.14 -8.10
C VAL A 123 -11.79 -15.53 -8.89
N ASP A 124 -12.23 -14.68 -9.82
CA ASP A 124 -13.40 -14.94 -10.67
C ASP A 124 -13.16 -16.10 -11.66
N GLY A 125 -11.96 -16.18 -12.25
CA GLY A 125 -11.59 -17.26 -13.17
C GLY A 125 -11.39 -18.61 -12.49
N ASN A 126 -10.74 -18.64 -11.31
CA ASN A 126 -10.36 -19.88 -10.62
C ASN A 126 -11.38 -20.33 -9.57
N LYS A 127 -12.29 -19.43 -9.17
CA LYS A 127 -13.35 -19.65 -8.16
C LYS A 127 -12.83 -20.44 -6.95
N PRO A 128 -11.82 -19.91 -6.23
CA PRO A 128 -11.19 -20.65 -5.14
C PRO A 128 -12.06 -20.74 -3.88
N VAL A 129 -13.18 -20.00 -3.79
CA VAL A 129 -14.06 -19.94 -2.63
C VAL A 129 -15.52 -20.20 -3.05
N VAL A 130 -16.36 -20.61 -2.09
CA VAL A 130 -17.79 -20.91 -2.32
C VAL A 130 -18.57 -19.68 -2.75
N ARG A 131 -19.74 -19.85 -3.38
CA ARG A 131 -20.55 -18.75 -3.94
C ARG A 131 -20.96 -17.69 -2.90
N SER A 132 -21.28 -18.13 -1.68
CA SER A 132 -21.62 -17.24 -0.56
C SER A 132 -20.46 -16.33 -0.14
N GLU A 133 -19.22 -16.82 -0.24
CA GLU A 133 -18.01 -16.06 0.07
C GLU A 133 -17.45 -15.30 -1.14
N SER A 134 -17.70 -15.76 -2.36
CA SER A 134 -17.33 -15.04 -3.58
C SER A 134 -18.29 -13.89 -3.87
N ALA A 135 -19.48 -13.84 -3.27
CA ALA A 135 -20.29 -12.63 -3.19
C ALA A 135 -19.72 -11.60 -2.20
N SER A 136 -18.78 -12.01 -1.32
CA SER A 136 -18.09 -11.07 -0.44
C SER A 136 -17.31 -10.04 -1.27
N PRO A 137 -17.07 -8.84 -0.72
CA PRO A 137 -16.56 -7.72 -1.50
C PRO A 137 -15.19 -7.98 -2.15
N MET A 138 -14.46 -9.06 -1.81
CA MET A 138 -13.23 -9.44 -2.52
C MET A 138 -13.49 -9.59 -4.04
N ALA A 139 -14.72 -9.93 -4.43
CA ALA A 139 -15.17 -9.96 -5.81
C ALA A 139 -15.86 -8.68 -6.29
N ALA A 140 -16.03 -7.65 -5.45
CA ALA A 140 -16.65 -6.38 -5.86
C ALA A 140 -15.56 -5.36 -6.22
N PRO A 141 -15.42 -4.95 -7.50
CA PRO A 141 -14.41 -3.99 -7.93
C PRO A 141 -14.56 -2.60 -7.31
N ILE A 142 -15.71 -2.31 -6.68
CA ILE A 142 -16.18 -0.97 -6.33
C ILE A 142 -15.87 -0.59 -4.87
N ALA A 143 -15.69 -1.55 -3.96
CA ALA A 143 -15.46 -1.22 -2.54
C ALA A 143 -14.17 -0.40 -2.37
N LYS A 144 -14.23 0.72 -1.65
CA LYS A 144 -13.14 1.70 -1.60
C LYS A 144 -12.07 1.36 -0.56
N ASP A 145 -12.40 0.51 0.40
CA ASP A 145 -11.66 0.31 1.66
C ASP A 145 -10.63 -0.83 1.58
N TYR A 146 -10.08 -1.08 0.39
CA TYR A 146 -9.03 -2.07 0.21
C TYR A 146 -7.66 -1.48 0.48
N ILE A 147 -6.93 -2.11 1.38
CA ILE A 147 -5.56 -1.79 1.75
C ILE A 147 -4.61 -2.84 1.20
N ALA A 148 -3.41 -2.42 0.84
CA ALA A 148 -2.30 -3.30 0.55
C ALA A 148 -1.42 -3.40 1.80
N LEU A 149 -1.01 -4.61 2.17
CA LEU A 149 -0.15 -4.82 3.34
C LEU A 149 1.27 -4.31 3.11
N HIS A 150 1.67 -4.12 1.84
CA HIS A 150 2.95 -3.55 1.46
C HIS A 150 2.76 -2.17 0.81
N ALA A 151 3.51 -1.18 1.31
CA ALA A 151 3.69 0.09 0.64
C ALA A 151 4.62 -0.09 -0.56
N GLU A 152 4.02 -0.09 -1.76
CA GLU A 152 4.79 0.09 -2.98
C GLU A 152 5.22 1.55 -3.05
N ASP A 153 6.53 1.80 -2.97
CA ASP A 153 7.12 3.14 -3.08
C ASP A 153 6.49 3.89 -4.26
N SER A 154 5.87 5.03 -3.95
CA SER A 154 5.21 5.92 -4.93
C SER A 154 6.17 6.44 -6.01
N ASP A 155 7.48 6.33 -5.76
CA ASP A 155 8.59 6.78 -6.59
C ASP A 155 8.64 6.20 -8.01
N ARG A 156 7.83 5.17 -8.29
CA ARG A 156 7.84 4.47 -9.59
C ARG A 156 6.61 4.73 -10.45
N ALA A 157 5.66 5.56 -9.99
CA ALA A 157 4.33 5.66 -10.62
C ALA A 157 4.34 6.12 -12.09
N GLY A 158 5.30 6.98 -12.50
CA GLY A 158 5.43 7.44 -13.88
C GLY A 158 5.93 6.34 -14.81
N PHE A 159 7.10 5.79 -14.50
CA PHE A 159 7.74 4.75 -15.29
C PHE A 159 7.01 3.40 -15.24
N GLU A 160 6.42 3.01 -14.11
CA GLU A 160 5.56 1.82 -14.04
C GLU A 160 4.37 1.93 -14.98
N ARG A 161 3.70 3.09 -15.07
CA ARG A 161 2.61 3.28 -16.05
C ARG A 161 3.09 3.15 -17.49
N PHE A 162 4.31 3.63 -17.78
CA PHE A 162 4.90 3.50 -19.11
C PHE A 162 5.23 2.04 -19.42
N LEU A 163 5.96 1.34 -18.54
CA LEU A 163 6.22 -0.08 -18.70
C LEU A 163 4.94 -0.90 -18.76
N ASP A 164 3.93 -0.57 -17.96
CA ASP A 164 2.64 -1.24 -17.99
C ASP A 164 1.98 -1.07 -19.37
N ARG A 165 2.04 0.10 -20.00
CA ARG A 165 1.59 0.28 -21.40
C ARG A 165 2.42 -0.54 -22.38
N VAL A 166 3.75 -0.55 -22.23
CA VAL A 166 4.63 -1.33 -23.11
C VAL A 166 4.35 -2.83 -22.97
N VAL A 167 4.12 -3.33 -21.76
CA VAL A 167 3.78 -4.73 -21.48
C VAL A 167 2.38 -5.07 -21.98
N GLN A 168 1.41 -4.15 -21.87
CA GLN A 168 0.08 -4.31 -22.48
C GLN A 168 0.17 -4.38 -24.01
N SER A 169 1.00 -3.54 -24.63
CA SER A 169 1.22 -3.56 -26.08
C SER A 169 2.01 -4.78 -26.56
N CYS A 170 2.93 -5.29 -25.73
CA CYS A 170 3.81 -6.41 -26.03
C CYS A 170 3.74 -7.48 -24.91
N PRO A 171 2.68 -8.32 -24.88
CA PRO A 171 2.47 -9.30 -23.82
C PRO A 171 3.54 -10.39 -23.75
N ARG A 172 4.36 -10.55 -24.80
CA ARG A 172 5.54 -11.45 -24.82
C ARG A 172 6.66 -11.02 -23.85
N LEU A 173 6.69 -9.75 -23.46
CA LEU A 173 7.66 -9.22 -22.49
C LEU A 173 7.27 -9.51 -21.03
N ALA A 174 6.02 -9.92 -20.77
CA ALA A 174 5.59 -10.37 -19.47
C ALA A 174 6.18 -11.77 -19.19
N SER A 175 7.34 -11.82 -18.54
CA SER A 175 7.95 -13.09 -18.14
C SER A 175 7.21 -13.68 -16.93
N TYR A 176 6.43 -14.72 -17.20
CA TYR A 176 5.70 -15.55 -16.23
C TYR A 176 6.69 -16.35 -15.37
N ALA A 177 6.78 -16.01 -14.09
CA ALA A 177 7.69 -16.75 -13.20
C ALA A 177 6.96 -17.63 -12.18
N LYS A 178 5.62 -17.59 -12.09
CA LYS A 178 4.98 -18.18 -10.90
C LYS A 178 3.48 -18.52 -10.92
N THR A 179 2.75 -18.26 -12.01
CA THR A 179 1.36 -18.69 -12.20
C THR A 179 1.17 -19.13 -13.65
N SER A 180 0.41 -20.21 -13.87
CA SER A 180 0.03 -20.71 -15.20
C SER A 180 -1.19 -19.98 -15.79
N ASP A 181 -1.81 -19.10 -15.00
CA ASP A 181 -3.01 -18.36 -15.42
C ASP A 181 -2.67 -17.18 -16.35
N ARG A 182 -3.28 -17.18 -17.53
CA ARG A 182 -3.09 -16.16 -18.58
C ARG A 182 -3.75 -14.82 -18.23
N ASN A 183 -4.70 -14.80 -17.29
CA ASN A 183 -5.46 -13.60 -16.92
C ASN A 183 -4.81 -12.77 -15.81
N VAL A 184 -3.66 -13.21 -15.27
CA VAL A 184 -2.92 -12.50 -14.23
C VAL A 184 -1.56 -12.06 -14.73
N PHE A 185 -1.39 -10.75 -14.87
CA PHE A 185 -0.12 -10.14 -15.24
C PHE A 185 0.69 -9.83 -13.98
N ILE A 186 1.77 -10.58 -13.77
CA ILE A 186 2.74 -10.36 -12.70
C ILE A 186 4.09 -10.09 -13.35
N LEU A 187 4.52 -8.84 -13.33
CA LEU A 187 5.82 -8.48 -13.87
C LEU A 187 6.89 -8.65 -12.79
N ARG A 188 7.96 -9.37 -13.13
CA ARG A 188 9.04 -9.74 -12.19
C ARG A 188 9.69 -8.49 -11.58
N ARG A 189 9.63 -8.31 -10.25
CA ARG A 189 10.21 -7.16 -9.52
C ARG A 189 11.69 -6.88 -9.85
N ASN A 190 12.47 -7.94 -10.09
CA ASN A 190 13.91 -7.84 -10.44
C ASN A 190 14.17 -7.44 -11.90
N LEU A 191 13.17 -7.55 -12.79
CA LEU A 191 13.26 -7.02 -14.15
C LEU A 191 13.10 -5.51 -14.13
N TYR A 192 12.14 -4.97 -13.36
CA TYR A 192 12.00 -3.52 -13.19
C TYR A 192 13.31 -2.85 -12.78
N GLY A 193 13.95 -3.37 -11.72
CA GLY A 193 15.22 -2.80 -11.25
C GLY A 193 16.34 -2.84 -12.30
N ARG A 194 16.39 -3.88 -13.15
CA ARG A 194 17.39 -3.99 -14.22
C ARG A 194 17.05 -3.14 -15.44
N VAL A 195 15.80 -3.15 -15.88
CA VAL A 195 15.32 -2.36 -17.02
C VAL A 195 15.42 -0.87 -16.71
N ILE A 196 15.06 -0.44 -15.50
CA ILE A 196 15.25 0.96 -15.05
C ILE A 196 16.73 1.32 -15.10
N LYS A 197 17.61 0.50 -14.49
CA LYS A 197 19.06 0.75 -14.49
C LYS A 197 19.63 0.80 -15.91
N CYS A 198 19.20 -0.09 -16.80
CA CYS A 198 19.62 -0.10 -18.20
C CYS A 198 19.11 1.12 -18.96
N LEU A 199 17.85 1.52 -18.80
CA LEU A 199 17.30 2.70 -19.47
C LEU A 199 17.95 3.99 -18.99
N VAL A 200 18.19 4.13 -17.68
CA VAL A 200 18.91 5.28 -17.11
C VAL A 200 20.37 5.29 -17.58
N ALA A 201 21.04 4.13 -17.60
CA ALA A 201 22.40 4.02 -18.11
C ALA A 201 22.50 4.31 -19.61
N LEU A 202 21.44 4.06 -20.38
CA LEU A 202 21.39 4.24 -21.83
C LEU A 202 20.87 5.63 -22.24
N SER A 203 20.08 6.31 -21.40
CA SER A 203 19.65 7.68 -21.66
C SER A 203 20.80 8.69 -21.64
N ILE A 204 21.82 8.46 -20.80
CA ILE A 204 23.01 9.31 -20.70
C ILE A 204 23.82 9.33 -22.02
N PRO A 205 24.26 8.19 -22.58
CA PRO A 205 25.01 8.17 -23.82
C PRO A 205 24.15 8.61 -25.02
N ILE A 206 22.84 8.30 -25.06
CA ILE A 206 21.96 8.82 -26.11
C ILE A 206 21.89 10.35 -26.03
N GLY A 207 21.75 10.93 -24.84
CA GLY A 207 21.67 12.38 -24.66
C GLY A 207 22.93 13.14 -25.05
N ILE A 208 24.10 12.48 -25.12
CA ILE A 208 25.39 13.10 -25.42
C ILE A 208 25.88 12.76 -26.83
N ILE A 209 25.85 11.48 -27.21
CA ILE A 209 26.44 10.97 -28.45
C ILE A 209 25.53 11.24 -29.65
N PHE A 210 24.21 11.07 -29.50
CA PHE A 210 23.27 11.23 -30.61
C PHE A 210 23.16 12.68 -31.13
N PRO A 211 23.12 13.73 -30.27
CA PRO A 211 23.18 15.11 -30.74
C PRO A 211 24.50 15.42 -31.43
N MET A 212 25.63 14.89 -30.92
CA MET A 212 26.95 15.11 -31.51
C MET A 212 27.03 14.59 -32.94
N LEU A 213 26.45 13.41 -33.20
CA LEU A 213 26.32 12.85 -34.54
C LEU A 213 25.34 13.64 -35.42
N LEU A 214 24.19 14.07 -34.89
CA LEU A 214 23.25 14.90 -35.67
C LEU A 214 23.86 16.26 -36.07
N LEU A 215 24.63 16.87 -35.17
CA LEU A 215 25.30 18.14 -35.41
C LEU A 215 26.38 18.04 -36.48
N SER A 216 26.95 16.85 -36.73
CA SER A 216 27.92 16.63 -37.80
C SER A 216 27.27 16.51 -39.19
N TRP A 217 25.96 16.25 -39.25
CA TRP A 217 25.23 16.13 -40.52
C TRP A 217 24.58 17.44 -41.00
N PHE A 218 24.39 18.42 -40.11
CA PHE A 218 23.78 19.71 -40.44
C PHE A 218 24.80 20.86 -40.39
N GLU A 219 25.03 21.51 -41.53
CA GLU A 219 26.03 22.59 -41.68
C GLU A 219 25.53 23.98 -41.23
N LYS A 220 24.22 24.24 -41.23
CA LYS A 220 23.67 25.55 -40.87
C LYS A 220 23.82 25.84 -39.36
N SER A 221 24.47 26.96 -39.04
CA SER A 221 24.80 27.35 -37.65
C SER A 221 23.57 27.51 -36.74
N GLY A 222 22.47 28.09 -37.25
CA GLY A 222 21.23 28.27 -36.46
C GLY A 222 20.50 26.98 -36.10
N SER A 223 20.50 25.98 -37.00
CA SER A 223 19.89 24.67 -36.72
C SER A 223 20.66 23.86 -35.67
N ARG A 224 21.98 24.07 -35.59
CA ARG A 224 22.84 23.35 -34.65
C ARG A 224 22.50 23.68 -33.19
N SER A 225 22.40 24.97 -32.87
CA SER A 225 22.04 25.43 -31.52
C SER A 225 20.61 25.02 -31.12
N ALA A 226 19.68 24.99 -32.06
CA ALA A 226 18.30 24.55 -31.80
C ALA A 226 18.23 23.05 -31.48
N ILE A 227 18.95 22.20 -32.24
CA ILE A 227 18.95 20.75 -32.05
C ILE A 227 19.59 20.38 -30.69
N SER A 228 20.71 21.01 -30.32
CA SER A 228 21.34 20.74 -29.02
C SER A 228 20.46 21.17 -27.85
N ALA A 229 19.79 22.33 -27.94
CA ALA A 229 18.86 22.80 -26.91
C ALA A 229 17.67 21.82 -26.71
N ILE A 230 17.09 21.31 -27.80
CA ILE A 230 16.01 20.32 -27.73
C ILE A 230 16.48 19.02 -27.05
N PHE A 231 17.67 18.54 -27.40
CA PHE A 231 18.19 17.31 -26.81
C PHE A 231 18.55 17.44 -25.34
N VAL A 232 19.11 18.58 -24.92
CA VAL A 232 19.36 18.89 -23.51
C VAL A 232 18.05 18.96 -22.72
N LEU A 233 17.01 19.59 -23.27
CA LEU A 233 15.68 19.64 -22.66
C LEU A 233 15.04 18.25 -22.55
N MET A 234 15.12 17.44 -23.60
CA MET A 234 14.60 16.06 -23.61
C MET A 234 15.35 15.15 -22.64
N ALA A 235 16.68 15.24 -22.57
CA ALA A 235 17.49 14.49 -21.62
C ALA A 235 17.19 14.91 -20.18
N SER A 236 17.08 16.22 -19.91
CA SER A 236 16.69 16.76 -18.60
C SER A 236 15.29 16.28 -18.18
N PHE A 237 14.33 16.27 -19.11
CA PHE A 237 12.99 15.74 -18.87
C PHE A 237 13.01 14.23 -18.59
N ALA A 238 13.77 13.46 -19.37
CA ALA A 238 13.91 12.01 -19.16
C ALA A 238 14.56 11.67 -17.82
N ILE A 239 15.61 12.40 -17.42
CA ILE A 239 16.27 12.25 -16.12
C ILE A 239 15.29 12.60 -14.99
N CYS A 240 14.54 13.70 -15.10
CA CYS A 240 13.52 14.09 -14.12
C CYS A 240 12.39 13.05 -13.99
N PHE A 241 12.02 12.40 -15.10
CA PHE A 241 11.01 11.35 -15.13
C PHE A 241 11.51 9.99 -14.58
N MET A 242 12.81 9.70 -14.71
CA MET A 242 13.41 8.39 -14.37
C MET A 242 14.11 8.35 -13.01
N THR A 243 14.72 9.46 -12.58
CA THR A 243 15.43 9.53 -11.30
C THR A 243 14.48 9.95 -10.20
N LYS A 244 14.65 9.33 -9.02
CA LYS A 244 13.95 9.71 -7.80
C LYS A 244 14.47 11.09 -7.37
N VAL A 245 13.92 12.13 -7.96
CA VAL A 245 14.16 13.47 -7.45
C VAL A 245 13.09 13.73 -6.39
N THR A 246 13.36 13.25 -5.17
CA THR A 246 12.76 13.85 -3.97
C THR A 246 12.97 15.35 -4.10
N LYS A 247 11.92 16.16 -3.91
CA LYS A 247 11.91 17.61 -4.17
C LYS A 247 13.18 18.35 -3.68
N TYR A 248 13.79 17.87 -2.60
CA TYR A 248 15.08 18.31 -2.05
C TYR A 248 16.31 18.12 -2.98
N ASN A 249 16.42 17.00 -3.68
CA ASN A 249 17.57 16.72 -4.56
C ASN A 249 17.52 17.54 -5.86
N LEU A 250 16.33 17.99 -6.29
CA LEU A 250 16.19 18.88 -7.46
C LEU A 250 16.78 20.25 -7.13
N LEU A 251 16.45 20.77 -5.94
CA LEU A 251 16.93 22.08 -5.49
C LEU A 251 18.44 22.06 -5.29
N LEU A 252 19.00 20.97 -4.76
CA LEU A 252 20.45 20.85 -4.57
C LEU A 252 21.23 20.75 -5.90
N ALA A 253 20.65 20.13 -6.93
CA ALA A 253 21.28 19.98 -8.25
C ALA A 253 21.16 21.23 -9.15
N VAL A 254 20.28 22.18 -8.79
CA VAL A 254 20.10 23.45 -9.54
C VAL A 254 20.87 24.60 -8.88
N VAL A 255 21.17 24.49 -7.58
CA VAL A 255 21.85 25.53 -6.79
C VAL A 255 23.35 25.28 -6.64
N GLY A 256 23.85 24.07 -6.96
CA GLY A 256 25.28 23.74 -7.02
C GLY A 256 25.81 23.70 -8.44
#